data_AF-A0A935NTE1-F1
#
_entry.id   AF-A0A935NTE1-F1
#
_cell.length_a   1.000
_cell.length_b   1.000
_cell.length_c   1.000
_cell.angle_alpha   90.00
_cell.angle_beta   90.00
_cell.angle_gamma   90.00
#
_symmetry.space_group_name_H-M   'P 1'
#
loop_
_entity.id
_entity.type
_entity.pdbx_description
1 polymer ?
#
loop_
_entity_poly.entity_id
_entity_poly.type
_entity_poly.pdbx_seq_one_letter_code
_entity_poly.pdbx_strand_id
1 'polypeptide(L)'
;MTRMFIQPLLLTAAAALALTACGGKSKSESTTAADSSPAAESSGGNVVGPETMDEIRRALDRKRNVVARCLAPAIDGGELPKNARGRITLGFVISPAGKASDLQVVKSSLTSKILTDCVMGHVRDIEFPQVPEPLPWSYTYGFEAV
;
A
#
# COMPACT_ATOMS: atom_id res chain seq x y z
N MET A 1 -30.80 33.26 -18.04
CA MET A 1 -31.01 32.04 -18.84
C MET A 1 -30.41 30.87 -18.05
N THR A 2 -31.03 30.42 -16.95
CA THR A 2 -31.93 29.23 -16.83
C THR A 2 -31.34 28.00 -17.54
N ARG A 3 -30.87 26.96 -16.83
CA ARG A 3 -31.60 25.89 -16.10
C ARG A 3 -30.59 25.23 -15.13
N MET A 4 -30.75 25.04 -13.82
CA MET A 4 -31.85 24.52 -12.98
C MET A 4 -32.43 23.19 -13.48
N PHE A 5 -31.71 22.10 -13.21
CA PHE A 5 -32.27 20.75 -13.20
C PHE A 5 -32.19 20.18 -11.79
N ILE A 6 -33.35 20.25 -11.14
CA ILE A 6 -33.74 19.55 -9.93
C ILE A 6 -34.05 18.11 -10.36
N GLN A 7 -33.50 17.10 -9.67
CA GLN A 7 -34.06 15.75 -9.74
C GLN A 7 -34.08 15.12 -8.33
N PRO A 8 -35.24 14.63 -7.86
CA PRO A 8 -35.48 14.30 -6.47
C PRO A 8 -35.20 12.83 -6.11
N LEU A 9 -35.10 12.63 -4.80
CA LEU A 9 -35.15 11.39 -4.02
C LEU A 9 -35.87 10.20 -4.68
N LEU A 10 -35.24 9.03 -4.58
CA LEU A 10 -35.93 7.76 -4.38
C LEU A 10 -35.26 6.98 -3.25
N LEU A 11 -35.99 6.92 -2.14
CA LEU A 11 -35.85 5.99 -1.02
C LEU A 11 -36.19 4.56 -1.49
N THR A 12 -35.42 3.55 -1.08
CA THR A 12 -35.83 2.14 -0.87
C THR A 12 -34.62 1.41 -0.26
N ALA A 13 -34.58 1.13 1.04
CA ALA A 13 -35.27 0.06 1.78
C ALA A 13 -34.59 -1.32 1.68
N ALA A 14 -34.53 -1.96 2.86
CA ALA A 14 -34.35 -3.38 3.14
C ALA A 14 -32.93 -3.93 3.41
N ALA A 15 -32.80 -4.31 4.69
CA ALA A 15 -31.77 -5.11 5.30
C ALA A 15 -31.79 -6.59 4.85
N ALA A 16 -30.63 -7.24 4.91
CA ALA A 16 -30.52 -8.64 5.33
C ALA A 16 -29.07 -8.93 5.76
N LEU A 17 -28.88 -9.05 7.07
CA LEU A 17 -27.68 -9.60 7.70
C LEU A 17 -27.72 -11.13 7.54
N ALA A 18 -26.73 -11.72 6.90
CA ALA A 18 -26.47 -13.16 6.95
C ALA A 18 -25.09 -13.39 7.57
N LEU A 19 -25.09 -13.72 8.87
CA LEU A 19 -23.92 -14.23 9.59
C LEU A 19 -23.79 -15.73 9.31
N THR A 20 -22.92 -16.13 8.40
CA THR A 20 -22.47 -17.53 8.29
C THR A 20 -21.17 -17.68 9.05
N ALA A 21 -21.27 -18.05 10.32
CA ALA A 21 -20.16 -18.55 11.13
C ALA A 21 -19.92 -20.03 10.79
N CYS A 22 -18.89 -20.33 10.00
CA CYS A 22 -18.44 -21.70 9.76
C CYS A 22 -17.19 -21.96 10.59
N GLY A 23 -17.40 -22.52 11.79
CA GLY A 23 -16.35 -23.11 12.61
C GLY A 23 -15.99 -24.49 12.10
N GLY A 24 -14.74 -24.65 11.63
CA GLY A 24 -14.18 -25.93 11.20
C GLY A 24 -12.83 -26.15 11.86
N LYS A 25 -12.85 -26.78 13.02
CA LYS A 25 -11.67 -27.19 13.80
C LYS A 25 -11.28 -28.61 13.37
N SER A 26 -10.20 -28.72 12.60
CA SER A 26 -9.59 -30.02 12.28
C SER A 26 -8.17 -30.05 12.84
N LYS A 27 -8.01 -30.83 13.92
CA LYS A 27 -6.74 -31.22 14.54
C LYS A 27 -6.54 -32.71 14.25
N SER A 28 -5.56 -33.05 13.43
CA SER A 28 -4.81 -34.33 13.44
C SER A 28 -3.69 -34.18 12.43
N GLU A 29 -2.43 -34.00 12.84
CA GLU A 29 -1.51 -34.97 13.45
C GLU A 29 -0.61 -35.62 12.38
N SER A 30 0.64 -35.21 12.45
CA SER A 30 1.90 -35.92 12.19
C SER A 30 1.96 -36.96 11.07
N THR A 31 2.71 -36.63 10.02
CA THR A 31 3.56 -37.60 9.34
C THR A 31 4.90 -36.93 9.02
N THR A 32 5.94 -37.53 9.58
CA THR A 32 7.34 -37.11 9.49
C THR A 32 7.99 -37.71 8.23
N ALA A 33 8.95 -36.96 7.69
CA ALA A 33 10.11 -37.39 6.90
C ALA A 33 9.93 -37.71 5.40
N ALA A 34 10.47 -36.79 4.58
CA ALA A 34 11.51 -37.01 3.56
C ALA A 34 11.63 -35.69 2.78
N ASP A 35 12.56 -34.82 3.13
CA ASP A 35 13.90 -34.80 2.52
C ASP A 35 13.84 -34.92 0.99
N SER A 36 13.65 -33.77 0.36
CA SER A 36 14.14 -33.45 -0.99
C SER A 36 14.06 -31.93 -1.10
N SER A 37 15.06 -31.29 -0.50
CA SER A 37 15.44 -29.92 -0.81
C SER A 37 15.93 -29.90 -2.27
N PRO A 38 15.29 -29.20 -3.22
CA PRO A 38 16.03 -28.72 -4.36
C PRO A 38 16.91 -27.58 -3.83
N ALA A 39 18.16 -27.93 -3.57
CA ALA A 39 19.24 -26.97 -3.49
C ALA A 39 19.14 -26.02 -4.70
N ALA A 40 19.32 -24.75 -4.40
CA ALA A 40 19.22 -23.63 -5.32
C ALA A 40 19.95 -23.89 -6.64
N GLU A 41 19.23 -23.78 -7.75
CA GLU A 41 19.80 -23.30 -9.00
C GLU A 41 19.56 -21.79 -9.08
N SER A 42 20.26 -21.02 -8.24
CA SER A 42 20.45 -19.59 -8.52
C SER A 42 21.74 -19.46 -9.32
N SER A 43 21.64 -19.87 -10.58
CA SER A 43 22.71 -19.77 -11.55
C SER A 43 22.37 -18.61 -12.49
N GLY A 44 22.91 -17.42 -12.20
CA GLY A 44 22.94 -16.30 -13.15
C GLY A 44 22.60 -14.92 -12.59
N GLY A 45 23.55 -14.31 -11.87
CA GLY A 45 23.57 -12.87 -11.58
C GLY A 45 22.75 -12.43 -10.36
N ASN A 46 23.17 -11.34 -9.74
CA ASN A 46 22.53 -10.65 -8.61
C ASN A 46 21.17 -10.01 -8.99
N VAL A 47 20.35 -10.74 -9.73
CA VAL A 47 19.09 -10.25 -10.29
C VAL A 47 17.96 -10.53 -9.30
N VAL A 48 17.25 -9.49 -8.90
CA VAL A 48 16.04 -9.61 -8.08
C VAL A 48 14.96 -10.30 -8.91
N GLY A 49 14.48 -11.46 -8.44
CA GLY A 49 13.47 -12.24 -9.12
C GLY A 49 12.09 -11.56 -9.13
N PRO A 50 11.23 -11.88 -10.11
CA PRO A 50 9.90 -11.28 -10.25
C PRO A 50 9.00 -11.50 -9.04
N GLU A 51 9.14 -12.64 -8.34
CA GLU A 51 8.41 -12.93 -7.10
C GLU A 51 8.75 -11.92 -5.99
N THR A 52 10.02 -11.56 -5.85
CA THR A 52 10.47 -10.56 -4.88
C THR A 52 9.92 -9.17 -5.22
N MET A 53 9.91 -8.81 -6.51
CA MET A 53 9.35 -7.53 -6.98
C MET A 53 7.85 -7.42 -6.69
N ASP A 54 7.11 -8.52 -6.87
CA ASP A 54 5.69 -8.60 -6.55
C ASP A 54 5.43 -8.48 -5.04
N GLU A 55 6.26 -9.11 -4.21
CA GLU A 55 6.16 -8.99 -2.76
C GLU A 55 6.39 -7.56 -2.27
N ILE A 56 7.40 -6.86 -2.82
CA ILE A 56 7.65 -5.43 -2.55
C ILE A 56 6.41 -4.60 -2.89
N ARG A 57 5.85 -4.80 -4.09
CA ARG A 57 4.65 -4.09 -4.53
C ARG A 57 3.46 -4.35 -3.62
N ARG A 58 3.23 -5.62 -3.25
CA ARG A 58 2.16 -6.01 -2.31
C ARG A 58 2.36 -5.36 -0.94
N ALA A 59 3.59 -5.23 -0.45
CA ALA A 59 3.88 -4.56 0.82
C ALA A 59 3.45 -3.09 0.80
N LEU A 60 3.72 -2.37 -0.29
CA LEU A 60 3.27 -0.99 -0.51
C LEU A 60 1.75 -0.90 -0.68
N ASP A 61 1.17 -1.79 -1.49
CA ASP A 61 -0.28 -1.84 -1.72
C ASP A 61 -1.07 -2.04 -0.40
N ARG A 62 -0.57 -2.89 0.52
CA ARG A 62 -1.18 -3.08 1.85
C ARG A 62 -1.22 -1.81 2.68
N LYS A 63 -0.30 -0.86 2.48
CA LYS A 63 -0.27 0.42 3.19
C LYS A 63 -1.20 1.48 2.61
N ARG A 64 -1.74 1.31 1.40
CA ARG A 64 -2.59 2.32 0.72
C ARG A 64 -3.71 2.85 1.61
N ASN A 65 -4.45 1.97 2.30
CA ASN A 65 -5.58 2.37 3.14
C ASN A 65 -5.17 3.19 4.36
N VAL A 66 -3.99 2.90 4.93
CA VAL A 66 -3.46 3.64 6.08
C VAL A 66 -2.90 4.97 5.59
N VAL A 67 -2.13 4.95 4.51
CA VAL A 67 -1.56 6.14 3.86
C VAL A 67 -2.64 7.11 3.39
N ALA A 68 -3.78 6.63 2.89
CA ALA A 68 -4.90 7.48 2.50
C ALA A 68 -5.40 8.38 3.64
N ARG A 69 -5.25 7.95 4.90
CA ARG A 69 -5.64 8.73 6.09
C ARG A 69 -4.73 9.94 6.34
N CYS A 70 -3.54 9.98 5.72
CA CYS A 70 -2.65 11.14 5.80
C CYS A 70 -3.24 12.41 5.16
N LEU A 71 -4.28 12.28 4.33
CA LEU A 71 -4.91 13.42 3.67
C LEU A 71 -5.69 14.31 4.65
N ALA A 72 -6.39 13.71 5.63
CA ALA A 72 -7.25 14.46 6.54
C ALA A 72 -6.47 15.48 7.40
N PRO A 73 -5.35 15.12 8.07
CA PRO A 73 -4.54 16.09 8.80
C PRO A 73 -4.02 17.25 7.96
N ALA A 74 -3.72 17.02 6.68
CA ALA A 74 -3.28 18.07 5.76
C ALA A 74 -4.41 19.05 5.38
N ILE A 75 -5.65 18.55 5.28
CA ILE A 75 -6.85 19.37 5.07
C ILE A 75 -7.17 20.16 6.35
N ASP A 76 -7.17 19.49 7.50
CA ASP A 76 -7.47 20.10 8.80
C ASP A 76 -6.42 21.17 9.18
N GLY A 77 -5.16 20.94 8.81
CA GLY A 77 -4.08 21.92 8.95
C GLY A 77 -4.09 23.05 7.92
N GLY A 78 -5.01 23.03 6.96
CA GLY A 78 -5.16 24.08 5.93
C GLY A 78 -4.11 24.06 4.82
N GLU A 79 -3.26 23.02 4.73
CA GLU A 79 -2.29 22.88 3.63
C GLU A 79 -2.96 22.45 2.32
N LEU A 80 -4.12 21.78 2.41
CA LEU A 80 -4.88 21.30 1.26
C LEU A 80 -6.36 21.70 1.35
N PRO A 81 -7.04 21.93 0.21
CA PRO A 81 -8.47 22.20 0.18
C PRO A 81 -9.30 20.95 0.55
N LYS A 82 -10.53 21.15 1.03
CA LYS A 82 -11.44 20.07 1.44
C LYS A 82 -11.77 19.05 0.35
N ASN A 83 -11.63 19.43 -0.92
CA ASN A 83 -11.85 18.58 -2.08
C ASN A 83 -10.54 18.18 -2.78
N ALA A 84 -9.41 18.17 -2.05
CA ALA A 84 -8.10 17.83 -2.60
C ALA A 84 -8.10 16.44 -3.26
N ARG A 85 -7.49 16.37 -4.45
CA ARG A 85 -7.27 15.15 -5.21
C ARG A 85 -5.91 15.21 -5.85
N GLY A 86 -5.18 14.10 -5.83
CA GLY A 86 -3.85 14.11 -6.39
C GLY A 86 -3.04 12.86 -6.12
N ARG A 87 -1.74 12.95 -6.40
CA ARG A 87 -0.83 11.82 -6.33
C ARG A 87 0.52 12.27 -5.77
N ILE A 88 1.16 11.37 -5.02
CA ILE A 88 2.53 11.51 -4.55
C ILE A 88 3.31 10.29 -5.02
N THR A 89 4.39 10.51 -5.75
CA THR A 89 5.36 9.50 -6.15
C THR A 89 6.59 9.63 -5.27
N LEU A 90 6.88 8.56 -4.52
CA LEU A 90 8.09 8.45 -3.74
C LEU A 90 9.17 7.70 -4.53
N GLY A 91 10.42 8.06 -4.28
CA GLY A 91 11.61 7.30 -4.63
C GLY A 91 12.36 6.96 -3.36
N PHE A 92 12.91 5.75 -3.29
CA PHE A 92 13.67 5.26 -2.15
C PHE A 92 14.53 4.07 -2.55
N VAL A 93 15.43 3.64 -1.68
CA VAL A 93 16.27 2.45 -1.86
C VAL A 93 15.87 1.41 -0.83
N ILE A 94 15.64 0.17 -1.24
CA ILE A 94 15.43 -0.96 -0.34
C ILE A 94 16.80 -1.59 -0.09
N SER A 95 17.26 -1.52 1.15
CA SER A 95 18.50 -2.16 1.59
C SER A 95 18.39 -3.69 1.60
N PRO A 96 19.51 -4.43 1.57
CA PRO A 96 19.50 -5.89 1.68
C PRO A 96 18.78 -6.43 2.93
N ALA A 97 18.72 -5.63 4.00
CA ALA A 97 17.99 -5.95 5.23
C ALA A 97 16.45 -5.76 5.13
N GLY A 98 15.91 -5.39 3.96
CA GLY A 98 14.48 -5.18 3.76
C GLY A 98 13.96 -3.88 4.36
N LYS A 99 14.82 -2.87 4.54
CA LYS A 99 14.44 -1.54 5.06
C LYS A 99 14.61 -0.47 4.00
N ALA A 100 13.70 0.50 3.96
CA ALA A 100 13.78 1.63 3.04
C ALA A 100 14.70 2.75 3.57
N SER A 101 15.60 3.24 2.72
CA SER A 101 16.46 4.41 2.91
C SER A 101 16.27 5.42 1.78
N ASP A 102 16.83 6.62 1.94
CA ASP A 102 16.85 7.66 0.90
C ASP A 102 15.46 8.02 0.36
N LEU A 103 14.45 7.96 1.23
CA LEU A 103 13.08 8.33 0.86
C LEU A 103 13.04 9.81 0.46
N GLN A 104 12.47 10.07 -0.71
CA GLN A 104 12.23 11.41 -1.23
C GLN A 104 10.98 11.45 -2.09
N VAL A 105 10.38 12.64 -2.22
CA VAL A 105 9.30 12.88 -3.18
C VAL A 105 9.91 13.16 -4.54
N VAL A 106 9.66 12.25 -5.49
CA VAL A 106 10.12 12.41 -6.89
C VAL A 106 9.13 13.24 -7.69
N LYS A 107 7.83 13.11 -7.40
CA LYS A 107 6.77 13.89 -8.06
C LYS A 107 5.57 14.04 -7.13
N SER A 108 4.95 15.20 -7.11
CA SER A 108 3.70 15.42 -6.38
C SER A 108 2.79 16.38 -7.13
N SER A 109 1.48 16.14 -7.06
CA SER A 109 0.44 17.11 -7.42
C SER A 109 -0.23 17.76 -6.19
N LEU A 110 0.20 17.39 -4.98
CA LEU A 110 -0.30 17.91 -3.70
C LEU A 110 0.89 18.49 -2.91
N THR A 111 0.88 19.80 -2.71
CA THR A 111 1.93 20.49 -1.96
C THR A 111 1.53 20.56 -0.49
N SER A 112 1.90 19.54 0.27
CA SER A 112 1.65 19.49 1.71
C SER A 112 2.79 18.75 2.42
N LYS A 113 3.39 19.42 3.41
CA LYS A 113 4.43 18.83 4.24
C LYS A 113 3.83 17.80 5.19
N ILE A 114 2.67 18.10 5.78
CA ILE A 114 1.94 17.18 6.67
C ILE A 114 1.65 15.85 5.94
N LEU A 115 1.12 15.93 4.72
CA LEU A 115 0.84 14.76 3.90
C LEU A 115 2.13 14.02 3.56
N THR A 116 3.15 14.72 3.08
CA THR A 116 4.43 14.11 2.67
C THR A 116 5.10 13.36 3.82
N ASP A 117 5.24 13.99 4.98
CA ASP A 117 5.89 13.41 6.15
C ASP A 117 5.14 12.16 6.64
N CYS A 118 3.81 12.21 6.67
CA CYS A 118 2.97 11.08 7.05
C CYS A 118 3.14 9.88 6.10
N VAL A 119 3.15 10.11 4.78
CA VAL A 119 3.35 9.06 3.78
C VAL A 119 4.74 8.45 3.93
N MET A 120 5.78 9.28 4.05
CA MET A 120 7.16 8.82 4.20
C MET A 120 7.36 8.01 5.49
N GLY A 121 6.73 8.43 6.60
CA GLY A 121 6.73 7.66 7.85
C GLY A 121 6.19 6.24 7.64
N HIS A 122 5.03 6.11 7.01
CA HIS A 122 4.44 4.80 6.75
C HIS A 122 5.26 3.90 5.82
N VAL A 123 5.98 4.47 4.84
CA VAL A 123 6.88 3.70 3.96
C VAL A 123 8.15 3.28 4.67
N ARG A 124 8.70 4.14 5.56
CA ARG A 124 9.86 3.82 6.38
C ARG A 124 9.61 2.63 7.32
N ASP A 125 8.37 2.50 7.81
CA ASP A 125 7.95 1.44 8.72
C ASP A 125 7.62 0.10 8.00
N ILE A 126 7.77 0.02 6.68
CA ILE A 126 7.55 -1.23 5.93
C ILE A 126 8.75 -2.15 6.11
N GLU A 127 8.48 -3.42 6.38
CA GLU A 127 9.45 -4.50 6.23
C GLU A 127 9.29 -5.12 4.85
N PHE A 128 10.27 -4.91 3.99
CA PHE A 128 10.34 -5.46 2.64
C PHE A 128 11.01 -6.85 2.66
N PRO A 129 10.80 -7.68 1.64
CA PRO A 129 11.63 -8.86 1.46
C PRO A 129 13.11 -8.46 1.35
N GLN A 130 14.00 -9.36 1.78
CA GLN A 130 15.44 -9.17 1.62
C GLN A 130 15.81 -9.24 0.15
N VAL A 131 16.78 -8.41 -0.24
CA VAL A 131 17.30 -8.32 -1.60
C VAL A 131 18.82 -8.49 -1.57
N PRO A 132 19.45 -9.05 -2.62
CA PRO A 132 20.90 -9.29 -2.61
C PRO A 132 21.73 -8.01 -2.59
N GLU A 133 21.22 -6.93 -3.19
CA GLU A 133 21.87 -5.63 -3.30
C GLU A 133 20.85 -4.50 -3.05
N PRO A 134 21.29 -3.27 -2.71
CA PRO A 134 20.40 -2.12 -2.60
C PRO A 134 19.57 -1.91 -3.88
N LEU A 135 18.25 -1.89 -3.74
CA LEU A 135 17.31 -1.85 -4.85
C LEU A 135 16.59 -0.49 -4.90
N PRO A 136 16.89 0.38 -5.87
CA PRO A 136 16.12 1.60 -6.10
C PRO A 136 14.68 1.28 -6.50
N TRP A 137 13.73 1.94 -5.86
CA TRP A 137 12.30 1.74 -6.09
C TRP A 137 11.56 3.07 -6.22
N SER A 138 10.46 3.06 -6.96
CA SER A 138 9.51 4.16 -6.99
C SER A 138 8.08 3.68 -6.93
N TYR A 139 7.24 4.40 -6.20
CA TYR A 139 5.84 4.03 -6.01
C TYR A 139 4.95 5.26 -5.84
N THR A 140 3.75 5.21 -6.44
CA THR A 140 2.79 6.32 -6.44
C THR A 140 1.55 5.98 -5.62
N TYR A 141 1.30 6.78 -4.59
CA TYR A 141 0.02 6.80 -3.87
C TYR A 141 -0.93 7.82 -4.51
N GLY A 142 -2.20 7.45 -4.63
CA GLY A 142 -3.28 8.35 -5.03
C GLY A 142 -4.11 8.77 -3.82
N PHE A 143 -4.61 10.01 -3.86
CA PHE A 143 -5.38 10.62 -2.79
C PHE A 143 -6.62 11.29 -3.38
N GLU A 144 -7.74 11.11 -2.68
CA GLU A 144 -9.01 11.75 -2.97
C GLU A 144 -9.72 11.97 -1.64
N ALA A 145 -10.10 13.21 -1.36
CA ALA A 145 -10.96 13.53 -0.22
C ALA A 145 -12.37 13.00 -0.52
N VAL A 146 -12.90 12.21 0.42
CA VAL A 146 -14.26 11.65 0.41
C VAL A 146 -15.20 12.60 1.15
#